data_AF-A0A822H3H0-F1
#
_entry.id   AF-A0A822H3H0-F1
#
_cell.length_a   1.000
_cell.length_b   1.000
_cell.length_c   1.000
_cell.angle_alpha   90.00
_cell.angle_beta   90.00
_cell.angle_gamma   90.00
#
_symmetry.space_group_name_H-M   'P 1'
#
loop_
_entity.id
_entity.type
_entity.pdbx_description
1 polymer ?
#
loop_
_entity_poly.entity_id
_entity_poly.type
_entity_poly.pdbx_seq_one_letter_code
_entity_poly.pdbx_strand_id
1 'polypeptide(L)'
;EFNVNCSEEGVAGNGALMRLAPVPLFFYKDPAHAVEYSGLSGLITHGDEKAYDACRYYGALIVAAVNGATKEELVDKKFYEKNKKWFGNRSLHPDIEKIAQGSYQKGGYDKGIR
;
A
#
# COMPACT_ATOMS: atom_id res chain seq x y z
N GLU A 1 24.50 12.21 -9.64
CA GLU A 1 23.97 11.10 -8.82
C GLU A 1 23.50 9.97 -9.73
N PHE A 2 23.60 8.73 -9.26
CA PHE A 2 23.04 7.57 -9.95
C PHE A 2 21.54 7.48 -9.65
N ASN A 3 20.69 7.51 -10.67
CA ASN A 3 19.25 7.33 -10.51
C ASN A 3 18.91 5.84 -10.50
N VAL A 4 18.31 5.38 -9.40
CA VAL A 4 17.90 3.99 -9.20
C VAL A 4 16.52 3.68 -9.79
N ASN A 5 15.74 4.70 -10.18
CA ASN A 5 14.40 4.53 -10.71
C ASN A 5 14.45 4.18 -12.20
N CYS A 6 13.82 3.06 -12.56
CA CYS A 6 13.80 2.50 -13.92
C CYS A 6 12.46 2.76 -14.65
N SER A 7 11.65 3.72 -14.17
CA SER A 7 10.31 4.01 -14.69
C SER A 7 9.98 5.49 -14.58
N GLU A 8 8.94 5.91 -15.30
CA GLU A 8 8.41 7.26 -15.35
C GLU A 8 7.03 7.37 -14.67
N GLU A 9 6.55 8.61 -14.50
CA GLU A 9 5.21 8.94 -14.03
C GLU A 9 4.13 8.39 -14.98
N GLY A 10 2.99 7.97 -14.46
CA GLY A 10 1.91 7.33 -15.24
C GLY A 10 2.02 5.80 -15.35
N VAL A 11 3.14 5.21 -14.94
CA VAL A 11 3.33 3.74 -14.88
C VAL A 11 2.85 3.21 -13.52
N ALA A 12 1.52 3.24 -13.30
CA ALA A 12 0.88 2.84 -12.04
C ALA A 12 0.26 1.42 -12.05
N GLY A 13 0.83 0.51 -12.85
CA GLY A 13 0.36 -0.87 -12.95
C GLY A 13 0.54 -1.69 -11.65
N ASN A 14 -0.15 -2.82 -11.59
CA ASN A 14 -0.22 -3.68 -10.39
C ASN A 14 1.11 -4.41 -10.09
N GLY A 15 2.10 -4.31 -10.98
CA GLY A 15 3.33 -5.10 -10.91
C GLY A 15 4.17 -4.83 -9.67
N ALA A 16 4.09 -3.62 -9.11
CA ALA A 16 4.71 -3.28 -7.82
C ALA A 16 4.09 -4.06 -6.65
N LEU A 17 2.76 -4.14 -6.58
CA LEU A 17 2.03 -4.83 -5.51
C LEU A 17 2.25 -6.34 -5.53
N MET A 18 2.28 -6.95 -6.72
CA MET A 18 2.37 -8.41 -6.90
C MET A 18 3.61 -9.04 -6.27
N ARG A 19 4.68 -8.26 -6.07
CA ARG A 19 5.96 -8.71 -5.49
C ARG A 19 6.27 -8.07 -4.14
N LEU A 20 5.32 -7.36 -3.54
CA LEU A 20 5.57 -6.50 -2.37
C LEU A 20 5.89 -7.27 -1.10
N ALA A 21 5.25 -8.43 -0.89
CA ALA A 21 5.19 -9.13 0.41
C ALA A 21 6.51 -9.29 1.18
N PRO A 22 7.68 -9.57 0.56
CA PRO A 22 8.94 -9.70 1.29
C PRO A 22 9.32 -8.48 2.13
N VAL A 23 9.00 -7.26 1.66
CA VAL A 23 9.39 -6.02 2.34
C VAL A 23 8.66 -5.83 3.69
N PRO A 24 7.31 -5.79 3.76
CA PRO A 24 6.61 -5.65 5.03
C PRO A 24 6.82 -6.85 5.96
N LEU A 25 7.09 -8.05 5.43
CA LEU A 25 7.43 -9.22 6.24
C LEU A 25 8.79 -9.09 6.91
N PHE A 26 9.79 -8.53 6.24
CA PHE A 26 11.10 -8.29 6.85
C PHE A 26 11.02 -7.26 7.99
N PHE A 27 10.27 -6.17 7.75
CA PHE A 27 10.15 -5.06 8.71
C PHE A 27 8.94 -5.18 9.65
N TYR A 28 8.29 -6.34 9.79
CA TYR A 28 6.99 -6.45 10.48
C TYR A 28 6.97 -5.95 11.95
N LYS A 29 8.13 -5.93 12.62
CA LYS A 29 8.31 -5.39 13.98
C LYS A 29 8.43 -3.87 14.04
N ASP A 30 8.63 -3.23 12.90
CA ASP A 30 8.71 -1.79 12.72
C ASP A 30 7.78 -1.34 11.60
N PRO A 31 6.48 -1.12 11.92
CA PRO A 31 5.49 -0.78 10.91
C PRO A 31 5.78 0.50 10.11
N ALA A 32 6.49 1.47 10.69
CA ALA A 32 6.81 2.72 9.99
C ALA A 32 7.82 2.46 8.87
N HIS A 33 8.90 1.73 9.17
CA HIS A 33 9.87 1.33 8.14
C HIS A 33 9.27 0.34 7.14
N ALA A 34 8.41 -0.58 7.59
CA ALA A 34 7.72 -1.50 6.70
C ALA A 34 6.87 -0.77 5.66
N VAL A 35 6.11 0.24 6.07
CA VAL A 35 5.30 1.07 5.16
C VAL A 35 6.18 1.87 4.23
N GLU A 36 7.18 2.59 4.74
CA GLU A 36 8.07 3.43 3.92
C GLU A 36 8.80 2.61 2.85
N TYR A 37 9.47 1.53 3.25
CA TYR A 37 10.22 0.69 2.32
C TYR A 37 9.32 -0.06 1.34
N SER A 38 8.07 -0.34 1.72
CA SER A 38 7.08 -0.88 0.77
C SER A 38 6.83 0.11 -0.36
N GLY A 39 6.65 1.40 -0.06
CA GLY A 39 6.52 2.44 -1.06
C GLY A 39 7.76 2.55 -1.96
N LEU A 40 8.94 2.68 -1.34
CA LEU A 40 10.20 2.84 -2.07
C LEU A 40 10.48 1.65 -3.01
N SER A 41 10.18 0.42 -2.58
CA SER A 41 10.35 -0.77 -3.42
C SER A 41 9.43 -0.78 -4.65
N GLY A 42 8.24 -0.16 -4.56
CA GLY A 42 7.34 0.00 -5.68
C GLY A 42 7.87 1.01 -6.70
N LEU A 43 8.36 2.15 -6.19
CA LEU A 43 8.82 3.29 -6.99
C LEU A 43 9.95 2.94 -7.96
N ILE A 44 10.83 1.99 -7.59
CA ILE A 44 11.97 1.57 -8.41
C ILE A 44 11.55 1.16 -9.84
N THR A 45 10.38 0.52 -10.00
CA THR A 45 9.93 0.06 -11.33
C THR A 45 8.59 0.64 -11.78
N HIS A 46 7.93 1.44 -10.94
CA HIS A 46 6.64 2.07 -11.19
C HIS A 46 6.71 3.48 -10.62
N GLY A 47 7.22 4.41 -11.44
CA GLY A 47 7.62 5.78 -11.06
C GLY A 47 6.46 6.74 -10.76
N ASP A 48 5.33 6.23 -10.26
CA ASP A 48 4.08 6.96 -10.04
C ASP A 48 3.73 7.01 -8.54
N GLU A 49 3.27 8.16 -8.05
CA GLU A 49 2.89 8.35 -6.65
C GLU A 49 1.78 7.39 -6.22
N LYS A 50 0.85 7.03 -7.11
CA LYS A 50 -0.20 6.04 -6.83
C LYS A 50 0.40 4.68 -6.57
N ALA A 51 1.43 4.28 -7.32
CA ALA A 51 2.11 3.00 -7.11
C ALA A 51 2.86 2.98 -5.78
N TYR A 52 3.56 4.07 -5.46
CA TYR A 52 4.23 4.26 -4.18
C TYR A 52 3.24 4.15 -3.01
N ASP A 53 2.14 4.90 -3.04
CA ASP A 53 1.15 4.92 -1.96
C ASP A 53 0.29 3.65 -1.89
N ALA A 54 0.00 3.01 -3.03
CA ALA A 54 -0.64 1.70 -3.04
C ALA A 54 0.23 0.67 -2.32
N CYS A 55 1.55 0.68 -2.56
CA CYS A 55 2.48 -0.23 -1.89
C CYS A 55 2.60 0.10 -0.39
N ARG A 56 2.64 1.39 0.00
CA ARG A 56 2.61 1.79 1.41
C ARG A 56 1.37 1.25 2.13
N TYR A 57 0.20 1.46 1.53
CA TYR A 57 -1.06 1.03 2.12
C TYR A 57 -1.17 -0.50 2.20
N TYR A 58 -0.80 -1.22 1.14
CA TYR A 58 -0.83 -2.68 1.15
C TYR A 58 0.20 -3.27 2.11
N GLY A 59 1.39 -2.66 2.21
CA GLY A 59 2.40 -3.00 3.21
C GLY A 59 1.85 -2.87 4.64
N ALA A 60 1.16 -1.77 4.95
CA ALA A 60 0.53 -1.58 6.26
C ALA A 60 -0.48 -2.69 6.61
N LEU A 61 -1.30 -3.11 5.63
CA LEU A 61 -2.26 -4.20 5.81
C LEU A 61 -1.57 -5.53 6.10
N ILE A 62 -0.48 -5.84 5.38
CA ILE A 62 0.31 -7.06 5.60
C ILE A 62 0.92 -7.04 7.01
N VAL A 63 1.54 -5.92 7.41
CA VAL A 63 2.13 -5.77 8.75
C VAL A 63 1.09 -5.94 9.84
N ALA A 64 -0.09 -5.32 9.70
CA ALA A 64 -1.17 -5.45 10.66
C ALA A 64 -1.65 -6.91 10.77
N ALA A 65 -1.84 -7.59 9.64
CA ALA A 65 -2.24 -9.00 9.61
C ALA A 65 -1.22 -9.92 10.30
N VAL A 66 0.08 -9.72 10.04
CA VAL A 66 1.16 -10.48 10.66
C VAL A 66 1.23 -10.23 12.18
N ASN A 67 0.87 -9.03 12.62
CA ASN A 67 0.77 -8.68 14.04
C ASN A 67 -0.59 -9.07 14.68
N GLY A 68 -1.42 -9.85 13.98
CA GLY A 68 -2.64 -10.45 14.54
C GLY A 68 -3.91 -9.62 14.38
N ALA A 69 -3.91 -8.57 13.55
CA ALA A 69 -5.13 -7.81 13.26
C ALA A 69 -6.19 -8.71 12.60
N THR A 70 -7.45 -8.55 13.02
CA THR A 70 -8.56 -9.32 12.44
C THR A 70 -8.94 -8.80 11.06
N LYS A 71 -9.70 -9.60 10.30
CA LYS A 71 -10.21 -9.18 8.99
C LYS A 71 -11.03 -7.89 9.09
N GLU A 72 -11.86 -7.76 10.12
CA GLU A 72 -12.72 -6.60 10.37
C GLU A 72 -11.89 -5.34 10.62
N GLU A 73 -10.78 -5.46 11.33
CA GLU A 73 -9.83 -4.35 11.54
C GLU A 73 -9.12 -3.95 10.25
N LEU A 74 -8.72 -4.93 9.44
CA LEU A 74 -8.02 -4.69 8.16
C LEU A 74 -8.92 -4.00 7.12
N VAL A 75 -10.22 -4.32 7.09
CA VAL A 75 -11.18 -3.72 6.15
C VAL A 75 -11.93 -2.52 6.73
N ASP A 76 -11.58 -2.08 7.94
CA ASP A 76 -12.14 -0.86 8.52
C ASP A 76 -11.76 0.35 7.66
N LYS A 77 -12.75 1.17 7.30
CA LYS A 77 -12.57 2.42 6.55
C LYS A 77 -11.68 3.43 7.28
N LYS A 78 -11.51 3.26 8.59
CA LYS A 78 -10.63 4.06 9.45
C LYS A 78 -9.27 3.41 9.67
N PHE A 79 -8.94 2.29 9.03
CA PHE A 79 -7.65 1.61 9.19
C PHE A 79 -6.47 2.57 8.97
N TYR A 80 -6.51 3.36 7.89
CA TYR A 80 -5.47 4.33 7.59
C TYR A 80 -5.33 5.40 8.68
N GLU A 81 -6.44 6.02 9.10
CA GLU A 81 -6.41 7.06 10.15
C GLU A 81 -5.94 6.50 11.51
N LYS A 82 -6.36 5.29 11.88
CA LYS A 82 -5.92 4.60 13.11
C LYS A 82 -4.41 4.33 13.10
N ASN A 83 -3.82 4.14 11.93
CA ASN A 83 -2.42 3.78 11.74
C ASN A 83 -1.58 4.89 11.11
N LYS A 84 -2.07 6.14 11.10
CA LYS A 84 -1.45 7.29 10.41
C LYS A 84 0.03 7.48 10.78
N LYS A 85 0.40 7.16 12.01
CA LYS A 85 1.79 7.19 12.50
C LYS A 85 2.77 6.32 11.69
N TRP A 86 2.29 5.24 11.07
CA TRP A 86 3.13 4.37 10.21
C TRP A 86 3.45 5.01 8.86
N PHE A 87 2.66 6.00 8.44
CA PHE A 87 2.81 6.69 7.18
C PHE A 87 3.65 7.97 7.30
N GLY A 88 4.21 8.25 8.49
CA GLY A 88 4.98 9.47 8.74
C GLY A 88 4.15 10.73 8.47
N ASN A 89 4.79 11.75 7.89
CA ASN A 89 4.14 13.05 7.61
C ASN A 89 3.55 13.15 6.20
N ARG A 90 3.60 12.08 5.39
CA ARG A 90 3.13 12.09 4.00
C ARG A 90 1.78 11.40 3.88
N SER A 91 0.77 12.17 3.49
CA SER A 91 -0.58 11.67 3.17
C SER A 91 -0.54 10.73 1.96
N LEU A 92 -1.53 9.84 1.86
CA LEU A 92 -1.75 9.02 0.67
C LEU A 92 -2.31 9.86 -0.48
N HIS A 93 -1.99 9.45 -1.70
CA HIS A 93 -2.59 9.96 -2.92
C HIS A 93 -4.12 9.78 -2.87
N PRO A 94 -4.93 10.75 -3.35
CA PRO A 94 -6.39 10.72 -3.23
C PRO A 94 -7.06 9.43 -3.72
N ASP A 95 -6.58 8.87 -4.83
CA ASP A 95 -7.08 7.59 -5.36
C ASP A 95 -6.88 6.43 -4.37
N ILE A 96 -5.74 6.38 -3.67
CA ILE A 96 -5.42 5.33 -2.70
C ILE A 96 -6.18 5.57 -1.39
N GLU A 97 -6.35 6.82 -0.98
CA GLU A 97 -7.20 7.17 0.16
C GLU A 97 -8.65 6.72 -0.05
N LYS A 98 -9.19 6.88 -1.27
CA LYS A 98 -10.51 6.35 -1.64
C LYS A 98 -10.58 4.83 -1.54
N ILE A 99 -9.50 4.10 -1.87
CA ILE A 99 -9.41 2.66 -1.63
C ILE A 99 -9.41 2.36 -0.12
N ALA A 100 -8.59 3.09 0.65
CA ALA A 100 -8.47 2.91 2.10
C ALA A 100 -9.80 3.17 2.85
N GLN A 101 -10.64 4.06 2.32
CA GLN A 101 -12.00 4.32 2.82
C GLN A 101 -13.04 3.27 2.38
N GLY A 102 -12.60 2.16 1.76
CA GLY A 102 -13.44 1.01 1.46
C GLY A 102 -14.28 1.14 0.19
N SER A 103 -13.84 1.91 -0.81
CA SER A 103 -14.58 2.01 -2.08
C SER A 103 -14.79 0.66 -2.79
N TYR A 104 -13.89 -0.30 -2.57
CA TYR A 104 -13.98 -1.68 -3.06
C TYR A 104 -15.08 -2.53 -2.39
N GLN A 105 -15.65 -2.07 -1.27
CA GLN A 105 -16.69 -2.82 -0.54
C GLN A 105 -18.08 -2.65 -1.17
N LYS A 106 -18.25 -1.64 -2.02
CA LYS A 106 -19.51 -1.35 -2.71
C LYS A 106 -19.36 -1.72 -4.18
N GLY A 107 -19.87 -2.88 -4.55
CA GLY A 107 -19.84 -3.38 -5.93
C GLY A 107 -18.94 -4.60 -6.06
N GLY A 108 -19.56 -5.77 -6.14
CA GLY A 108 -18.93 -6.89 -6.83
C GLY A 108 -18.93 -6.61 -8.33
N TYR A 109 -18.10 -7.34 -9.09
CA TYR A 109 -18.24 -7.31 -10.54
C TYR A 109 -19.65 -7.75 -10.91
N ASP A 110 -20.45 -6.88 -11.54
CA ASP A 110 -21.78 -7.24 -12.06
C ASP A 110 -21.73 -8.46 -13.01
N LYS A 111 -20.55 -8.74 -13.58
CA LYS A 111 -20.28 -9.86 -14.49
C LYS A 111 -19.51 -11.03 -13.85
N GLY A 112 -19.33 -11.05 -12.53
CA GLY A 112 -18.49 -12.03 -11.84
C GLY A 112 -16.98 -11.77 -11.98
N ILE A 113 -16.18 -12.49 -11.19
CA ILE A 113 -14.71 -12.46 -11.26
C ILE A 113 -14.30 -13.16 -12.57
N ARG A 114 -13.50 -12.47 -13.40
CA ARG A 114 -12.90 -13.05 -14.61
C ARG A 114 -11.88 -14.12 -14.27
#